data_AF-A0A0A2M409-F1
#
_entry.id   AF-A0A0A2M409-F1
#
_cell.length_a   1.000
_cell.length_b   1.000
_cell.length_c   1.000
_cell.angle_alpha   90.00
_cell.angle_beta   90.00
_cell.angle_gamma   90.00
#
_symmetry.space_group_name_H-M   'P 1'
#
loop_
_entity.id
_entity.type
_entity.pdbx_description
1 polymer ?
#
loop_
_entity_poly.entity_id
_entity_poly.type
_entity_poly.pdbx_seq_one_letter_code
_entity_poly.pdbx_strand_id
1 'polypeptide(L)'
;MKTLTNQTLLYDDACPLCSVYTSGFIKTGMLDAGGRKPYAQLTDDEIIYVDVQRAANEIALIDRQNKTVLYGIDSLLKVIGNSFPFVARVGNFKPIYYLLAKLYSFISYNRKVIIPNKKSDAALHCMPDFKYSYRIAYIVFATLFIAIILFNYSILIGTLPHGNFGRELALATGQIIFQGLLLLNRDKQTALNYFGNLITVSLVGSLLLLPMLLMSHFFEIHQLLILGWFGLTAAIMFAEHYRRIILLSLPHYLCYTWVAYRVIALALILNL
;
A
#
# COMPACT_ATOMS: atom_id res chain seq x y z
N MET A 1 -6.87 -28.47 1.72
CA MET A 1 -7.01 -27.29 0.83
C MET A 1 -7.15 -27.80 -0.59
N LYS A 2 -8.11 -27.33 -1.40
CA LYS A 2 -8.26 -27.79 -2.79
C LYS A 2 -7.45 -26.90 -3.73
N THR A 3 -6.55 -27.51 -4.49
CA THR A 3 -5.75 -26.82 -5.51
C THR A 3 -6.59 -26.52 -6.73
N LEU A 4 -6.51 -25.30 -7.24
CA LEU A 4 -7.13 -24.90 -8.49
C LEU A 4 -6.15 -25.23 -9.63
N THR A 5 -6.49 -26.23 -10.43
CA THR A 5 -5.68 -26.69 -11.56
C THR A 5 -6.13 -26.04 -12.86
N ASN A 6 -5.25 -26.01 -13.86
CA ASN A 6 -5.56 -25.49 -15.20
C ASN A 6 -5.88 -24.00 -15.26
N GLN A 7 -5.49 -23.27 -14.22
CA GLN A 7 -5.69 -21.84 -14.12
C GLN A 7 -4.34 -21.16 -13.92
N THR A 8 -4.06 -20.11 -14.67
CA THR A 8 -2.79 -19.36 -14.58
C THR A 8 -3.08 -17.90 -14.26
N LEU A 9 -2.57 -17.45 -13.12
CA LEU A 9 -2.70 -16.07 -12.68
C LEU A 9 -1.54 -15.25 -13.25
N LEU A 10 -1.89 -14.27 -14.08
CA LEU A 10 -0.95 -13.30 -14.62
C LEU A 10 -0.57 -12.28 -13.55
N TYR A 11 0.71 -11.93 -13.51
CA TYR A 11 1.21 -10.94 -12.57
C TYR A 11 2.30 -10.05 -13.18
N ASP A 12 2.38 -8.83 -12.68
CA ASP A 12 3.42 -7.86 -12.99
C ASP A 12 4.67 -8.21 -12.17
N ASP A 13 5.74 -8.62 -12.85
CA ASP A 13 7.04 -8.96 -12.27
C ASP A 13 7.76 -7.75 -11.70
N ALA A 14 7.47 -6.56 -12.21
CA ALA A 14 7.93 -5.30 -11.64
C ALA A 14 7.12 -4.84 -10.41
N CYS A 15 6.04 -5.56 -10.02
CA CYS A 15 5.27 -5.25 -8.82
C CYS A 15 5.56 -6.28 -7.71
N PRO A 16 6.33 -5.90 -6.65
CA PRO A 16 6.67 -6.86 -5.60
C PRO A 16 5.44 -7.35 -4.83
N LEU A 17 4.40 -6.52 -4.68
CA LEU A 17 3.11 -6.95 -4.10
C LEU A 17 2.53 -8.11 -4.90
N CYS A 18 2.48 -7.96 -6.23
CA CYS A 18 1.99 -8.98 -7.15
C CYS A 18 2.80 -10.27 -7.05
N SER A 19 4.12 -10.17 -7.03
CA SER A 19 4.97 -11.35 -6.90
C SER A 19 4.80 -12.07 -5.56
N VAL A 20 4.68 -11.35 -4.44
CA VAL A 20 4.55 -11.93 -3.11
C VAL A 20 3.24 -12.72 -2.97
N TYR A 21 2.08 -12.11 -3.23
CA TYR A 21 0.81 -12.80 -3.00
C TYR A 21 0.61 -13.98 -3.97
N THR A 22 1.04 -13.84 -5.23
CA THR A 22 0.96 -14.95 -6.20
C THR A 22 1.90 -16.10 -5.84
N SER A 23 3.09 -15.80 -5.29
CA SER A 23 3.95 -16.85 -4.69
C SER A 23 3.26 -17.56 -3.53
N GLY A 24 2.53 -16.81 -2.70
CA GLY A 24 1.76 -17.35 -1.58
C GLY A 24 0.73 -18.38 -2.04
N PHE A 25 0.01 -18.14 -3.13
CA PHE A 25 -0.97 -19.09 -3.66
C PHE A 25 -0.36 -20.42 -4.12
N ILE A 26 0.86 -20.39 -4.68
CA ILE A 26 1.59 -21.61 -5.03
C ILE A 26 2.04 -22.34 -3.76
N LYS A 27 2.71 -21.62 -2.84
CA LYS A 27 3.27 -22.20 -1.60
C LYS A 27 2.21 -22.81 -0.68
N THR A 28 1.01 -22.24 -0.68
CA THR A 28 -0.12 -22.75 0.11
C THR A 28 -0.89 -23.87 -0.60
N GLY A 29 -0.61 -24.13 -1.88
CA GLY A 29 -1.30 -25.14 -2.69
C GLY A 29 -2.69 -24.70 -3.18
N MET A 30 -2.99 -23.39 -3.17
CA MET A 30 -4.23 -22.85 -3.75
C MET A 30 -4.19 -22.89 -5.29
N LEU A 31 -3.00 -22.74 -5.87
CA LEU A 31 -2.73 -22.84 -7.31
C LEU A 31 -1.70 -23.95 -7.57
N ASP A 32 -1.79 -24.59 -8.73
CA ASP A 32 -0.82 -25.59 -9.18
C ASP A 32 0.56 -24.97 -9.50
N ALA A 33 1.60 -25.78 -9.74
CA ALA A 33 2.95 -25.28 -10.02
C ALA A 33 3.04 -24.36 -11.26
N GLY A 34 2.15 -24.56 -12.24
CA GLY A 34 2.00 -23.68 -13.41
C GLY A 34 0.99 -22.55 -13.20
N GLY A 35 0.56 -22.33 -11.96
CA GLY A 35 -0.59 -21.51 -11.62
C GLY A 35 -0.33 -20.01 -11.63
N ARG A 36 0.90 -19.58 -11.93
CA ARG A 36 1.24 -18.17 -12.12
C ARG A 36 2.20 -17.98 -13.28
N LYS A 37 2.10 -16.83 -13.95
CA LYS A 37 2.96 -16.47 -15.09
C LYS A 37 3.19 -14.95 -15.12
N PRO A 38 4.43 -14.46 -15.34
CA PRO A 38 4.68 -13.05 -15.60
C PRO A 38 3.97 -12.57 -16.86
N TYR A 39 3.48 -11.32 -16.88
CA TYR A 39 2.91 -10.72 -18.09
C TYR A 39 3.89 -10.71 -19.28
N ALA A 40 5.17 -10.47 -19.02
CA ALA A 40 6.21 -10.46 -20.05
C ALA A 40 6.42 -11.83 -20.75
N GLN A 41 5.79 -12.90 -20.24
CA GLN A 41 5.90 -14.26 -20.77
C GLN A 41 4.58 -14.76 -21.40
N LEU A 42 3.65 -13.86 -21.70
CA LEU A 42 2.45 -14.19 -22.47
C LEU A 42 2.82 -14.69 -23.87
N THR A 43 2.17 -15.77 -24.32
CA THR A 43 2.34 -16.27 -25.68
C THR A 43 1.40 -15.57 -26.66
N ASP A 44 1.71 -15.62 -27.95
CA ASP A 44 0.88 -15.03 -29.00
C ASP A 44 -0.57 -15.56 -28.96
N ASP A 45 -0.76 -16.85 -28.67
CA ASP A 45 -2.07 -17.46 -28.51
C ASP A 45 -2.85 -16.90 -27.32
N GLU A 46 -2.16 -16.58 -26.21
CA GLU A 46 -2.79 -16.02 -25.00
C GLU A 46 -3.21 -14.56 -25.20
N ILE A 47 -2.43 -13.80 -25.98
CA ILE A 47 -2.73 -12.39 -26.31
C ILE A 47 -4.07 -12.25 -27.04
N ILE A 48 -4.52 -13.26 -27.78
CA ILE A 48 -5.77 -13.22 -28.54
C ILE A 48 -7.00 -13.08 -27.62
N TYR A 49 -6.97 -13.72 -26.44
CA TYR A 49 -8.13 -13.78 -25.54
C TYR A 49 -7.89 -13.11 -24.18
N VAL A 50 -6.67 -12.61 -23.93
CA VAL A 50 -6.34 -11.77 -22.78
C VAL A 50 -6.41 -10.31 -23.20
N ASP A 51 -7.35 -9.56 -22.63
CA ASP A 51 -7.33 -8.10 -22.65
C ASP A 51 -6.13 -7.59 -21.85
N VAL A 52 -5.01 -7.33 -22.54
CA VAL A 52 -3.74 -6.88 -21.96
C VAL A 52 -3.87 -5.52 -21.27
N GLN A 53 -4.71 -4.62 -21.80
CA GLN A 53 -4.92 -3.29 -21.20
C GLN A 53 -5.64 -3.41 -19.86
N ARG A 54 -6.69 -4.23 -19.81
CA ARG A 54 -7.40 -4.52 -18.56
C ARG A 54 -6.50 -5.27 -17.58
N ALA A 55 -5.74 -6.25 -18.06
CA ALA A 55 -4.83 -7.05 -17.26
C ALA A 55 -3.70 -6.20 -16.61
N ALA A 56 -3.39 -5.04 -17.18
CA ALA A 56 -2.45 -4.10 -16.57
C ALA A 56 -3.01 -3.42 -15.31
N ASN A 57 -4.32 -3.24 -15.24
CA ASN A 57 -5.00 -2.59 -14.12
C ASN A 57 -5.58 -3.60 -13.11
N GLU A 58 -5.99 -4.76 -13.61
CA GLU A 58 -6.63 -5.83 -12.87
C GLU A 58 -5.84 -7.13 -13.06
N ILE A 59 -5.69 -7.92 -12.01
CA ILE A 59 -5.02 -9.22 -12.12
C ILE A 59 -5.89 -10.12 -13.02
N ALA A 60 -5.26 -10.91 -13.88
CA ALA A 60 -5.97 -11.78 -14.81
C ALA A 60 -5.71 -13.25 -14.47
N LEU A 61 -6.77 -14.04 -14.38
CA LEU A 61 -6.72 -15.49 -14.17
C LEU A 61 -7.20 -16.16 -15.45
N ILE A 62 -6.26 -16.77 -16.16
CA ILE A 62 -6.51 -17.51 -17.40
C ILE A 62 -6.99 -18.92 -17.07
N ASP A 63 -8.10 -19.32 -17.66
CA ASP A 63 -8.50 -20.72 -17.79
C ASP A 63 -7.84 -21.32 -19.03
N ARG A 64 -6.84 -22.20 -18.82
CA ARG A 64 -6.07 -22.82 -19.89
C ARG A 64 -6.90 -23.79 -20.75
N GLN A 65 -8.00 -24.32 -20.21
CA GLN A 65 -8.86 -25.28 -20.92
C GLN A 65 -9.93 -24.56 -21.74
N ASN A 66 -10.64 -23.62 -21.11
CA ASN A 66 -11.78 -22.95 -21.74
C ASN A 66 -11.39 -21.68 -22.52
N LYS A 67 -10.12 -21.25 -22.44
CA LYS A 67 -9.62 -20.01 -23.06
C LYS A 67 -10.41 -18.77 -22.62
N THR A 68 -10.83 -18.75 -21.36
CA THR A 68 -11.55 -17.63 -20.74
C THR A 68 -10.68 -16.94 -19.68
N VAL A 69 -10.93 -15.65 -19.43
CA VAL A 69 -10.16 -14.88 -18.45
C VAL A 69 -11.10 -14.26 -17.42
N LEU A 70 -10.80 -14.48 -16.14
CA LEU A 70 -11.38 -13.72 -15.04
C LEU A 70 -10.46 -12.58 -14.65
N TYR A 71 -11.02 -11.44 -14.27
CA TYR A 71 -10.25 -10.26 -13.91
C TYR A 71 -10.55 -9.77 -12.49
N GLY A 72 -9.56 -9.12 -11.89
CA GLY A 72 -9.73 -8.34 -10.67
C GLY A 72 -10.14 -9.17 -9.46
N ILE A 73 -11.22 -8.76 -8.80
CA ILE A 73 -11.72 -9.45 -7.61
C ILE A 73 -12.26 -10.85 -7.93
N ASP A 74 -12.79 -11.07 -9.13
CA ASP A 74 -13.33 -12.36 -9.54
C ASP A 74 -12.22 -13.42 -9.59
N SER A 75 -11.03 -13.04 -10.07
CA SER A 75 -9.82 -13.88 -10.07
C SER A 75 -9.45 -14.31 -8.65
N LEU A 76 -9.44 -13.37 -7.69
CA LEU A 76 -9.11 -13.67 -6.29
C LEU A 76 -10.18 -14.54 -5.63
N LEU A 77 -11.45 -14.23 -5.84
CA LEU A 77 -12.57 -15.01 -5.30
C LEU A 77 -12.58 -16.43 -5.89
N LYS A 78 -12.17 -16.63 -7.14
CA LYS A 78 -12.04 -17.96 -7.73
C LYS A 78 -10.91 -18.77 -7.08
N VAL A 79 -9.71 -18.19 -6.96
CA VAL A 79 -8.54 -18.86 -6.36
C VAL A 79 -8.78 -19.19 -4.89
N ILE A 80 -9.11 -18.17 -4.09
CA ILE A 80 -9.31 -18.32 -2.64
C ILE A 80 -10.57 -19.15 -2.38
N GLY A 81 -11.63 -18.93 -3.16
CA GLY A 81 -12.90 -19.64 -3.03
C GLY A 81 -12.82 -21.13 -3.35
N ASN A 82 -11.93 -21.55 -4.26
CA ASN A 82 -11.70 -22.96 -4.53
C ASN A 82 -11.13 -23.68 -3.29
N SER A 83 -10.20 -23.00 -2.60
CA SER A 83 -9.60 -23.50 -1.35
C SER A 83 -10.52 -23.36 -0.14
N PHE A 84 -11.32 -22.30 -0.09
CA PHE A 84 -12.23 -21.95 1.00
C PHE A 84 -13.63 -21.61 0.44
N PRO A 85 -14.53 -22.60 0.27
CA PRO A 85 -15.85 -22.39 -0.32
C PRO A 85 -16.72 -21.36 0.41
N PHE A 86 -16.51 -21.20 1.73
CA PHE A 86 -17.17 -20.16 2.52
C PHE A 86 -16.83 -18.75 2.02
N VAL A 87 -15.56 -18.49 1.65
CA VAL A 87 -15.11 -17.20 1.11
C VAL A 87 -15.77 -16.93 -0.24
N ALA A 88 -15.91 -17.94 -1.10
CA ALA A 88 -16.67 -17.79 -2.34
C ALA A 88 -18.13 -17.40 -2.06
N ARG A 89 -18.80 -18.09 -1.14
CA ARG A 89 -20.22 -17.81 -0.83
C ARG A 89 -20.42 -16.40 -0.30
N VAL A 90 -19.62 -16.00 0.68
CA VAL A 90 -19.71 -14.68 1.32
C VAL A 90 -19.25 -13.58 0.37
N GLY A 91 -18.14 -13.80 -0.34
CA GLY A 91 -17.58 -12.82 -1.27
C GLY A 91 -18.44 -12.53 -2.49
N ASN A 92 -19.28 -13.47 -2.92
CA ASN A 92 -20.25 -13.28 -4.01
C ASN A 92 -21.60 -12.69 -3.56
N PHE A 93 -21.81 -12.47 -2.26
CA PHE A 93 -23.00 -11.77 -1.77
C PHE A 93 -22.93 -10.29 -2.19
N LYS A 94 -23.92 -9.78 -2.93
CA LYS A 94 -23.85 -8.49 -3.65
C LYS A 94 -23.28 -7.32 -2.84
N PRO A 95 -23.71 -7.04 -1.59
CA PRO A 95 -23.14 -5.96 -0.79
C PRO A 95 -21.65 -6.16 -0.47
N ILE A 96 -21.27 -7.38 -0.13
CA ILE A 96 -19.87 -7.74 0.19
C ILE A 96 -19.01 -7.70 -1.06
N TYR A 97 -19.51 -8.26 -2.16
CA TYR A 97 -18.85 -8.19 -3.47
C TYR A 97 -18.56 -6.75 -3.87
N TYR A 98 -19.55 -5.85 -3.75
CA TYR A 98 -19.39 -4.44 -4.06
C TYR A 98 -18.28 -3.80 -3.21
N LEU A 99 -18.26 -4.08 -1.90
CA LEU A 99 -17.21 -3.59 -1.00
C LEU A 99 -15.83 -4.14 -1.39
N LEU A 100 -15.72 -5.44 -1.64
CA LEU A 100 -14.49 -6.10 -2.05
C LEU A 100 -13.96 -5.56 -3.39
N ALA A 101 -14.84 -5.31 -4.36
CA ALA A 101 -14.48 -4.72 -5.65
C ALA A 101 -13.92 -3.30 -5.50
N LYS A 102 -14.51 -2.49 -4.61
CA LYS A 102 -14.01 -1.14 -4.29
C LYS A 102 -12.67 -1.19 -3.56
N LEU A 103 -12.53 -2.06 -2.57
CA LEU A 103 -11.26 -2.26 -1.84
C LEU A 103 -10.16 -2.77 -2.77
N TYR A 104 -10.49 -3.72 -3.65
CA TYR A 104 -9.59 -4.23 -4.68
C TYR A 104 -9.07 -3.10 -5.57
N SER A 105 -9.98 -2.29 -6.11
CA SER A 105 -9.62 -1.14 -6.97
C SER A 105 -8.75 -0.14 -6.20
N PHE A 106 -9.10 0.14 -4.95
CA PHE A 106 -8.35 1.04 -4.08
C PHE A 106 -6.91 0.58 -3.86
N ILE A 107 -6.68 -0.71 -3.62
CA ILE A 107 -5.32 -1.26 -3.49
C ILE A 107 -4.63 -1.28 -4.85
N SER A 108 -5.29 -1.76 -5.91
CA SER A 108 -4.68 -1.94 -7.23
C SER A 108 -4.14 -0.62 -7.81
N TYR A 109 -4.93 0.47 -7.77
CA TYR A 109 -4.50 1.79 -8.28
C TYR A 109 -3.42 2.46 -7.42
N ASN A 110 -3.23 2.01 -6.18
CA ASN A 110 -2.22 2.54 -5.26
C ASN A 110 -1.02 1.60 -5.06
N ARG A 111 -1.00 0.41 -5.69
CA ARG A 111 0.05 -0.61 -5.46
C ARG A 111 1.47 -0.10 -5.64
N LYS A 112 1.71 0.81 -6.61
CA LYS A 112 3.03 1.39 -6.89
C LYS A 112 3.49 2.42 -5.84
N VAL A 113 2.58 3.01 -5.07
CA VAL A 113 2.96 3.85 -3.92
C VAL A 113 2.97 3.08 -2.61
N ILE A 114 2.21 1.99 -2.51
CA ILE A 114 2.28 1.06 -1.36
C ILE A 114 3.63 0.34 -1.38
N ILE A 115 3.96 -0.31 -2.50
CA ILE A 115 5.23 -1.03 -2.71
C ILE A 115 5.89 -0.55 -4.01
N PRO A 116 6.73 0.50 -3.93
CA PRO A 116 7.42 1.03 -5.11
C PRO A 116 8.55 0.09 -5.51
N ASN A 117 8.77 0.00 -6.81
CA ASN A 117 9.91 -0.69 -7.40
C ASN A 117 10.69 0.28 -8.31
N LYS A 118 11.92 -0.09 -8.66
CA LYS A 118 12.65 0.59 -9.73
C LYS A 118 11.83 0.50 -11.02
N LYS A 119 11.92 1.54 -11.86
CA LYS A 119 11.36 1.48 -13.21
C LYS A 119 11.96 0.27 -13.92
N SER A 120 11.11 -0.61 -14.42
CA SER A 120 11.48 -1.75 -15.26
C SER A 120 11.34 -1.29 -16.71
N ASP A 121 12.40 -1.48 -17.50
CA ASP A 121 12.44 -1.20 -18.94
C ASP A 121 11.82 -2.36 -19.78
N ALA A 122 11.00 -3.22 -19.16
CA ALA A 122 10.41 -4.36 -19.85
C ALA A 122 9.49 -3.91 -21.01
N ALA A 123 9.68 -4.56 -22.18
CA ALA A 123 9.11 -4.21 -23.47
C ALA A 123 7.56 -4.20 -23.55
N LEU A 124 6.87 -4.87 -22.62
CA LEU A 124 5.44 -4.69 -22.39
C LEU A 124 5.23 -3.70 -21.25
N HIS A 125 4.98 -2.43 -21.60
CA HIS A 125 4.65 -1.36 -20.67
C HIS A 125 3.32 -1.61 -19.96
N CYS A 126 3.34 -2.47 -18.95
CA CYS A 126 2.23 -2.69 -18.03
C CYS A 126 2.23 -1.58 -16.95
N MET A 127 2.00 -0.33 -17.37
CA MET A 127 1.79 0.77 -16.44
C MET A 127 0.29 0.90 -16.17
N PRO A 128 -0.19 0.63 -14.94
CA PRO A 128 -1.58 0.85 -14.61
C PRO A 128 -1.92 2.33 -14.76
N ASP A 129 -3.15 2.60 -15.17
CA ASP A 129 -3.64 3.95 -15.36
C ASP A 129 -3.61 4.73 -14.05
N PHE A 130 -3.15 5.97 -14.13
CA PHE A 130 -3.13 6.85 -12.97
C PHE A 130 -4.53 7.42 -12.72
N LYS A 131 -5.25 6.85 -11.75
CA LYS A 131 -6.56 7.36 -11.33
C LYS A 131 -6.44 8.30 -10.13
N TYR A 132 -6.59 9.61 -10.40
CA TYR A 132 -6.54 10.68 -9.41
C TYR A 132 -7.48 10.47 -8.22
N SER A 133 -8.72 10.01 -8.48
CA SER A 133 -9.73 9.79 -7.43
C SER A 133 -9.27 8.74 -6.41
N TYR A 134 -8.75 7.60 -6.86
CA TYR A 134 -8.22 6.56 -5.97
C TYR A 134 -6.95 6.99 -5.24
N ARG A 135 -6.13 7.86 -5.84
CA ARG A 135 -4.95 8.40 -5.18
C ARG A 135 -5.31 9.36 -4.05
N ILE A 136 -6.25 10.27 -4.30
CA ILE A 136 -6.74 11.20 -3.28
C ILE A 136 -7.45 10.44 -2.16
N ALA A 137 -8.32 9.48 -2.51
CA ALA A 137 -8.98 8.63 -1.51
C ALA A 137 -7.97 7.88 -0.63
N TYR A 138 -6.87 7.38 -1.21
CA TYR A 138 -5.80 6.72 -0.45
C TYR A 138 -5.09 7.66 0.51
N ILE A 139 -4.73 8.86 0.05
CA ILE A 139 -4.09 9.87 0.89
C ILE A 139 -5.01 10.23 2.06
N VAL A 140 -6.28 10.55 1.80
CA VAL A 140 -7.25 10.90 2.85
C VAL A 140 -7.43 9.76 3.85
N PHE A 141 -7.66 8.54 3.37
CA PHE A 141 -7.81 7.36 4.23
C PHE A 141 -6.58 7.15 5.13
N ALA A 142 -5.39 7.15 4.52
CA ALA A 142 -4.16 6.92 5.25
C ALA A 142 -3.90 8.04 6.26
N THR A 143 -4.11 9.31 5.90
CA THR A 143 -3.97 10.46 6.80
C THR A 143 -4.89 10.35 8.02
N LEU A 144 -6.16 9.97 7.83
CA LEU A 144 -7.09 9.78 8.95
C LEU A 144 -6.65 8.63 9.86
N PHE A 145 -6.26 7.50 9.27
CA PHE A 145 -5.75 6.37 10.03
C PHE A 145 -4.50 6.74 10.85
N ILE A 146 -3.54 7.43 10.23
CA ILE A 146 -2.32 7.91 10.89
C ILE A 146 -2.67 8.85 12.05
N ALA A 147 -3.58 9.81 11.85
CA ALA A 147 -3.99 10.74 12.89
C ALA A 147 -4.62 10.02 14.10
N ILE A 148 -5.42 8.97 13.87
CA ILE A 148 -5.99 8.15 14.96
C ILE A 148 -4.88 7.44 15.73
N ILE A 149 -3.94 6.79 15.04
CA ILE A 149 -2.85 6.07 15.71
C ILE A 149 -1.93 7.03 16.47
N LEU A 150 -1.54 8.14 15.87
CA LEU A 150 -0.71 9.16 16.52
C LEU A 150 -1.40 9.76 17.74
N PHE A 151 -2.71 10.00 17.68
CA PHE A 151 -3.47 10.49 18.83
C PHE A 151 -3.39 9.52 20.00
N ASN A 152 -3.71 8.24 19.78
CA ASN A 152 -3.63 7.22 20.82
C ASN A 152 -2.19 7.04 21.33
N TYR A 153 -1.21 7.10 20.44
CA TYR A 153 0.20 6.97 20.82
C TYR A 153 0.69 8.18 21.63
N SER A 154 0.22 9.39 21.31
CA SER A 154 0.60 10.60 22.04
C SER A 154 0.19 10.56 23.51
N ILE A 155 -0.92 9.88 23.82
CA ILE A 155 -1.39 9.69 25.20
C ILE A 155 -0.40 8.83 26.02
N LEU A 156 0.29 7.89 25.38
CA LEU A 156 1.31 7.06 26.03
C LEU A 156 2.62 7.82 26.32
N ILE A 157 2.87 8.93 25.62
CA ILE A 157 4.08 9.72 25.82
C ILE A 157 3.81 10.79 26.88
N GLY A 158 4.05 10.44 28.15
CA GLY A 158 3.78 11.33 29.29
C GLY A 158 4.56 12.65 29.33
N THR A 159 5.60 12.82 28.52
CA THR A 159 6.37 14.07 28.41
C THR A 159 5.78 15.07 27.41
N LEU A 160 4.83 14.65 26.57
CA LEU A 160 4.17 15.53 25.61
C LEU A 160 2.90 16.12 26.21
N PRO A 161 2.59 17.40 25.92
CA PRO A 161 1.29 17.97 26.26
C PRO A 161 0.16 17.13 25.65
N HIS A 162 -0.94 17.02 26.39
CA HIS A 162 -2.11 16.26 25.95
C HIS A 162 -2.59 16.76 24.58
N GLY A 163 -2.54 15.85 23.61
CA GLY A 163 -3.02 16.12 22.26
C GLY A 163 -4.52 15.98 22.14
N ASN A 164 -5.03 16.48 21.02
CA ASN A 164 -6.35 16.11 20.53
C ASN A 164 -6.19 15.60 19.09
N PHE A 165 -7.24 14.92 18.61
CA PHE A 165 -7.25 14.39 17.25
C PHE A 165 -6.99 15.47 16.17
N GLY A 166 -7.48 16.70 16.39
CA GLY A 166 -7.27 17.82 15.48
C GLY A 166 -5.79 18.22 15.34
N ARG A 167 -5.03 18.20 16.44
CA ARG A 167 -3.57 18.42 16.41
C ARG A 167 -2.87 17.38 15.56
N GLU A 168 -3.16 16.10 15.78
CA GLU A 168 -2.50 15.01 15.04
C GLU A 168 -2.89 15.01 13.56
N LEU A 169 -4.14 15.36 13.25
CA LEU A 169 -4.58 15.56 11.88
C LEU A 169 -3.87 16.75 11.22
N ALA A 170 -3.70 17.86 11.95
CA ALA A 170 -2.95 19.02 11.47
C ALA A 170 -1.47 18.71 11.25
N LEU A 171 -0.84 17.88 12.10
CA LEU A 171 0.54 17.41 11.90
C LEU A 171 0.67 16.53 10.65
N ALA A 172 -0.26 15.59 10.46
CA ALA A 172 -0.23 14.69 9.31
C ALA A 172 -0.52 15.43 7.99
N THR A 173 -1.52 16.31 7.96
CA THR A 173 -1.87 17.11 6.76
C THR A 173 -0.85 18.21 6.50
N GLY A 174 -0.38 18.89 7.55
CA GLY A 174 0.64 19.92 7.45
C GLY A 174 1.95 19.39 6.89
N GLN A 175 2.34 18.16 7.22
CA GLN A 175 3.51 17.50 6.59
C GLN A 175 3.36 17.38 5.08
N ILE A 176 2.17 17.00 4.59
CA ILE A 176 1.87 16.87 3.16
C ILE A 176 1.93 18.24 2.49
N ILE A 177 1.29 19.24 3.09
CA ILE A 177 1.26 20.62 2.56
C ILE A 177 2.68 21.19 2.50
N PHE A 178 3.43 21.11 3.60
CA PHE A 178 4.80 21.63 3.70
C PHE A 178 5.72 21.03 2.63
N GLN A 179 5.64 19.72 2.45
CA GLN A 179 6.39 19.03 1.40
C GLN A 179 5.87 19.35 -0.01
N GLY A 180 4.57 19.57 -0.16
CA GLY A 180 3.96 19.97 -1.42
C GLY A 180 4.41 21.34 -1.92
N LEU A 181 4.65 22.29 -1.02
CA LEU A 181 5.21 23.61 -1.35
C LEU A 181 6.58 23.49 -2.03
N LEU A 182 7.36 22.47 -1.70
CA LEU A 182 8.67 22.23 -2.31
C LEU A 182 8.59 21.57 -3.69
N LEU A 183 7.40 21.10 -4.08
CA LEU A 183 7.14 20.41 -5.34
C LEU A 183 6.26 21.23 -6.31
N LEU A 184 6.02 22.52 -6.04
CA LEU A 184 5.19 23.39 -6.88
C LEU A 184 5.69 23.48 -8.34
N ASN A 185 6.99 23.32 -8.57
CA ASN A 185 7.61 23.35 -9.90
C ASN A 185 7.54 21.98 -10.62
N ARG A 186 6.86 20.98 -10.06
CA ARG A 186 6.68 19.65 -10.66
C ARG A 186 5.25 19.46 -11.15
N ASP A 187 5.06 18.53 -12.08
CA ASP A 187 3.73 18.20 -12.56
C ASP A 187 2.89 17.54 -11.46
N LYS A 188 1.56 17.65 -11.60
CA LYS A 188 0.59 17.16 -10.61
C LYS A 188 0.70 15.66 -10.35
N GLN A 189 1.05 14.87 -11.37
CA GLN A 189 1.15 13.41 -11.24
C GLN A 189 2.40 13.03 -10.43
N THR A 190 3.53 13.69 -10.67
CA THR A 190 4.75 13.53 -9.85
C THR A 190 4.50 13.93 -8.40
N ALA A 191 3.85 15.07 -8.16
CA ALA A 191 3.50 15.51 -6.80
C ALA A 191 2.59 14.51 -6.07
N LEU A 192 1.51 14.05 -6.72
CA LEU A 192 0.59 13.06 -6.14
C LEU A 192 1.23 11.67 -5.97
N ASN A 193 2.18 11.29 -6.83
CA ASN A 193 3.00 10.08 -6.64
C ASN A 193 3.89 10.19 -5.42
N TYR A 194 4.50 11.35 -5.22
CA TYR A 194 5.27 11.61 -4.02
C TYR A 194 4.40 11.62 -2.76
N PHE A 195 3.26 12.31 -2.75
CA PHE A 195 2.34 12.32 -1.60
C PHE A 195 1.84 10.92 -1.25
N GLY A 196 1.53 10.10 -2.26
CA GLY A 196 1.22 8.69 -2.05
C GLY A 196 2.35 7.94 -1.37
N ASN A 197 3.60 8.12 -1.79
CA ASN A 197 4.75 7.48 -1.13
C ASN A 197 5.00 8.01 0.28
N LEU A 198 4.90 9.32 0.48
CA LEU A 198 5.09 9.99 1.76
C LEU A 198 4.07 9.49 2.79
N ILE A 199 2.79 9.40 2.40
CA ILE A 199 1.74 8.91 3.30
C ILE A 199 1.86 7.40 3.53
N THR A 200 2.31 6.61 2.53
CA THR A 200 2.61 5.19 2.74
C THR A 200 3.67 4.99 3.81
N VAL A 201 4.77 5.77 3.79
CA VAL A 201 5.82 5.67 4.83
C VAL A 201 5.22 5.96 6.21
N SER A 202 4.38 6.99 6.30
CA SER A 202 3.69 7.36 7.55
C SER A 202 2.68 6.31 8.01
N LEU A 203 2.01 5.65 7.07
CA LEU A 203 1.07 4.56 7.34
C LEU A 203 1.81 3.33 7.85
N VAL A 204 2.92 2.94 7.23
CA VAL A 204 3.79 1.85 7.71
C VAL A 204 4.30 2.17 9.11
N GLY A 205 4.77 3.40 9.35
CA GLY A 205 5.14 3.85 10.68
C GLY A 205 4.02 3.70 11.71
N SER A 206 2.80 4.11 11.36
CA SER A 206 1.63 3.95 12.24
C SER A 206 1.32 2.48 12.53
N LEU A 207 1.44 1.60 11.54
CA LEU A 207 1.30 0.16 11.74
C LEU A 207 2.40 -0.41 12.65
N LEU A 208 3.63 0.11 12.59
CA LEU A 208 4.71 -0.28 13.50
C LEU A 208 4.49 0.21 14.93
N LEU A 209 3.72 1.27 15.15
CA LEU A 209 3.36 1.74 16.50
C LEU A 209 2.25 0.89 17.16
N LEU A 210 1.41 0.21 16.36
CA LEU A 210 0.28 -0.58 16.87
C LEU A 210 0.64 -1.66 17.90
N PRO A 211 1.70 -2.48 17.73
CA PRO A 211 2.08 -3.47 18.73
C PRO A 211 2.30 -2.86 20.11
N MET A 212 2.98 -1.71 20.19
CA MET A 212 3.22 -1.01 21.44
C MET A 212 1.92 -0.45 22.05
N LEU A 213 1.02 0.10 21.23
CA LEU A 213 -0.32 0.51 21.66
C LEU A 213 -1.11 -0.66 22.25
N LEU A 214 -1.13 -1.80 21.54
CA LEU A 214 -1.83 -3.00 21.99
C LEU A 214 -1.26 -3.53 23.29
N MET A 215 0.07 -3.61 23.42
CA MET A 215 0.72 -4.05 24.65
C MET A 215 0.41 -3.14 25.84
N SER A 216 0.31 -1.82 25.62
CA SER A 216 0.03 -0.84 26.68
C SER A 216 -1.37 -0.99 27.31
N HIS A 217 -2.30 -1.67 26.63
CA HIS A 217 -3.61 -2.00 27.20
C HIS A 217 -3.55 -3.12 28.23
N PHE A 218 -2.51 -3.97 28.18
CA PHE A 218 -2.36 -5.13 29.06
C PHE A 218 -1.29 -4.93 30.14
N PHE A 219 -0.31 -4.06 29.89
CA PHE A 219 0.84 -3.86 30.77
C PHE A 219 1.17 -2.39 30.92
N GLU A 220 1.63 -1.99 32.10
CA GLU A 220 2.29 -0.70 32.29
C GLU A 220 3.69 -0.76 31.68
N ILE A 221 3.91 0.02 30.61
CA ILE A 221 5.16 0.01 29.86
C ILE A 221 6.03 1.19 30.30
N HIS A 222 7.29 0.90 30.63
CA HIS A 222 8.25 1.94 31.00
C HIS A 222 8.41 2.98 29.88
N GLN A 223 8.41 4.25 30.25
CA GLN A 223 8.37 5.37 29.30
C GLN A 223 9.55 5.30 28.29
N LEU A 224 10.76 4.98 28.75
CA LEU A 224 11.93 4.81 27.88
C LEU A 224 11.71 3.79 26.74
N LEU A 225 10.94 2.72 26.96
CA LEU A 225 10.63 1.75 25.92
C LEU A 225 9.65 2.31 24.88
N ILE A 226 8.67 3.11 25.33
CA ILE A 226 7.72 3.81 24.46
C ILE A 226 8.49 4.79 23.56
N LEU A 227 9.34 5.64 24.15
CA LEU A 227 10.17 6.57 23.37
C LEU A 227 11.18 5.86 22.47
N GLY A 228 11.81 4.79 22.95
CA GLY A 228 12.72 3.97 22.15
C GLY A 228 12.04 3.35 20.94
N TRP A 229 10.81 2.83 21.11
CA TRP A 229 10.01 2.27 20.03
C TRP A 229 9.56 3.33 19.01
N PHE A 230 9.15 4.50 19.51
CA PHE A 230 8.85 5.65 18.66
C PHE A 230 10.06 6.09 17.84
N GLY A 231 11.24 6.22 18.49
CA GLY A 231 12.49 6.58 17.83
C GLY A 231 12.93 5.56 16.78
N LEU A 232 12.84 4.27 17.09
CA LEU A 232 13.11 3.19 16.13
C LEU A 232 12.16 3.27 14.93
N THR A 233 10.87 3.48 15.19
CA THR A 233 9.86 3.63 14.13
C THR A 233 10.19 4.84 13.24
N ALA A 234 10.54 5.98 13.83
CA ALA A 234 10.95 7.18 13.09
C ALA A 234 12.21 6.93 12.23
N ALA A 235 13.19 6.19 12.75
CA ALA A 235 14.40 5.82 12.01
C ALA A 235 14.09 4.91 10.80
N ILE A 236 13.24 3.90 10.99
CA ILE A 236 12.77 3.02 9.89
C ILE A 236 12.02 3.84 8.84
N MET A 237 11.14 4.74 9.27
CA MET A 237 10.41 5.63 8.37
C MET A 237 11.35 6.51 7.56
N PHE A 238 12.37 7.11 8.19
CA PHE A 238 13.34 7.95 7.49
C PHE A 238 14.15 7.13 6.46
N ALA A 239 14.61 5.94 6.81
CA ALA A 239 15.32 5.06 5.89
C ALA A 239 14.45 4.68 4.66
N GLU A 240 13.17 4.37 4.89
CA GLU A 240 12.24 4.06 3.81
C GLU A 240 11.88 5.28 2.96
N HIS A 241 11.73 6.46 3.56
CA HIS A 241 11.52 7.72 2.83
C HIS A 241 12.71 8.03 1.93
N TYR A 242 13.94 7.92 2.47
CA TYR A 242 15.18 8.11 1.70
C TYR A 242 15.28 7.13 0.52
N ARG A 243 15.02 5.84 0.75
CA ARG A 243 14.99 4.82 -0.31
C ARG A 243 13.97 5.18 -1.40
N ARG A 244 12.79 5.65 -1.03
CA ARG A 244 11.72 6.03 -1.97
C ARG A 244 12.04 7.29 -2.77
N ILE A 245 12.70 8.28 -2.16
CA ILE A 245 13.18 9.47 -2.86
C ILE A 245 14.15 9.09 -3.99
N ILE A 246 15.08 8.17 -3.72
CA ILE A 246 16.00 7.64 -4.76
C ILE A 246 15.22 6.93 -5.87
N LEU A 247 14.27 6.05 -5.53
CA LEU A 247 13.47 5.31 -6.50
C LEU A 247 12.61 6.21 -7.40
N LEU A 248 12.12 7.32 -6.85
CA LEU A 248 11.33 8.31 -7.58
C LEU A 248 12.19 9.32 -8.36
N SER A 249 13.52 9.25 -8.24
CA SER A 249 14.45 10.22 -8.82
C SER A 249 14.13 11.67 -8.39
N LEU A 250 13.72 11.83 -7.12
CA LEU A 250 13.40 13.12 -6.51
C LEU A 250 14.60 13.66 -5.72
N PRO A 251 14.67 14.98 -5.48
CA PRO A 251 15.80 15.58 -4.79
C PRO A 251 15.84 15.22 -3.30
N HIS A 252 17.04 14.93 -2.77
CA HIS A 252 17.26 14.51 -1.39
C HIS A 252 16.87 15.54 -0.32
N TYR A 253 16.76 16.83 -0.68
CA TYR A 253 16.33 17.85 0.28
C TYR A 253 14.93 17.56 0.85
N LEU A 254 14.11 16.76 0.16
CA LEU A 254 12.80 16.34 0.66
C LEU A 254 12.93 15.53 1.96
N CYS A 255 14.01 14.77 2.15
CA CYS A 255 14.28 14.05 3.39
C CYS A 255 14.62 15.00 4.54
N TYR A 256 15.50 15.99 4.29
CA TYR A 256 15.89 16.95 5.33
C TYR A 256 14.71 17.85 5.74
N THR A 257 13.94 18.31 4.77
CA THR A 257 12.74 19.12 5.02
C THR A 257 11.62 18.31 5.68
N TRP A 258 11.57 16.99 5.48
CA TRP A 258 10.66 16.11 6.19
C TRP A 258 10.98 16.07 7.69
N VAL A 259 12.26 15.91 8.04
CA VAL A 259 12.73 15.98 9.43
C VAL A 259 12.54 17.39 10.00
N ALA A 260 12.88 18.43 9.25
CA ALA A 260 12.76 19.82 9.69
C ALA A 260 11.32 20.16 10.10
N TYR A 261 10.33 19.74 9.32
CA TYR A 261 8.92 19.91 9.68
C TYR A 261 8.60 19.28 11.04
N ARG A 262 9.08 18.06 11.30
CA ARG A 262 8.84 17.36 12.57
C ARG A 262 9.53 18.01 13.76
N VAL A 263 10.75 18.52 13.57
CA VAL A 263 11.48 19.26 14.61
C VAL A 263 10.77 20.58 14.94
N ILE A 264 10.35 21.34 13.92
CA ILE A 264 9.59 22.59 14.11
C ILE A 264 8.27 22.30 14.82
N ALA A 265 7.53 21.29 14.37
CA ALA A 265 6.27 20.91 14.99
C ALA A 265 6.44 20.49 16.46
N LEU A 266 7.48 19.70 16.78
CA LEU A 266 7.78 19.32 18.15
C LEU A 266 8.14 20.54 19.00
N ALA A 267 8.97 21.45 18.49
CA ALA A 267 9.31 22.69 19.20
C ALA A 267 8.05 23.53 19.49
N LEU A 268 7.13 23.63 18.54
CA LEU A 268 5.85 24.32 18.76
C LEU A 268 5.01 23.61 19.83
N ILE A 269 4.90 22.27 19.78
CA ILE A 269 4.15 21.49 20.76
C ILE A 269 4.71 21.65 22.18
N LEU A 270 6.02 21.79 22.34
CA LEU A 270 6.65 21.93 23.66
C LEU A 270 6.62 23.35 24.24
N ASN A 271 6.37 24.37 23.39
CA ASN A 271 6.38 25.78 23.79
C ASN A 271 4.98 26.46 23.77
N LEU A 272 3.94 25.72 23.37
CA LEU A 272 2.54 26.12 23.41
C LEU A 272 1.86 25.49 24.63
#